data_AF-A0A8S3ZIT2-F1
#
_entry.id   AF-A0A8S3ZIT2-F1
#
_cell.length_a   1.000
_cell.length_b   1.000
_cell.length_c   1.000
_cell.angle_alpha   90.00
_cell.angle_beta   90.00
_cell.angle_gamma   90.00
#
_symmetry.space_group_name_H-M   'P 1'
#
loop_
_entity.id
_entity.type
_entity.pdbx_description
1 polymer ?
#
loop_
_entity_poly.entity_id
_entity_poly.type
_entity_poly.pdbx_seq_one_letter_code
_entity_poly.pdbx_strand_id
1 'polypeptide(L)' 'RQRRPLEPGMPGYSVTFVEKLRRCCYCPLCRLPMRDPVLVRPCGHRFCDVCLQEFL' A
#
# COMPACT_ATOMS: atom_id res chain seq x y z
N ARG A 1 16.24 -15.55 -1.41
CA ARG A 1 14.95 -14.90 -1.07
C ARG A 1 14.43 -14.27 -2.35
N GLN A 2 13.53 -14.96 -3.08
CA GLN A 2 13.12 -14.55 -4.44
C GLN A 2 12.46 -13.17 -4.41
N ARG A 3 13.07 -12.20 -5.10
CA ARG A 3 12.42 -10.92 -5.44
C ARG A 3 11.44 -11.25 -6.56
N ARG A 4 10.15 -11.25 -6.27
CA ARG A 4 9.09 -11.46 -7.26
C ARG A 4 9.11 -10.30 -8.28
N PRO A 5 8.89 -10.54 -9.58
CA PRO A 5 8.86 -9.47 -10.57
C PRO A 5 7.80 -8.42 -10.21
N LEU A 6 8.09 -7.18 -10.58
CA LEU A 6 7.23 -6.02 -10.38
C LEU A 6 6.09 -6.08 -11.40
N GLU A 7 4.99 -6.75 -11.03
CA GLU A 7 3.81 -6.87 -11.90
C GLU A 7 3.20 -5.46 -12.14
N PRO A 8 2.95 -5.05 -13.40
CA PRO A 8 2.31 -3.79 -13.74
C PRO A 8 0.82 -3.87 -13.38
N GLY A 9 0.52 -3.45 -12.15
CA GLY A 9 -0.80 -3.57 -11.52
C GLY A 9 -0.75 -3.57 -9.99
N MET A 10 0.44 -3.53 -9.38
CA MET A 10 0.55 -3.50 -7.92
C MET A 10 0.14 -2.12 -7.35
N PRO A 11 -0.89 -2.05 -6.49
CA PRO A 11 -1.41 -0.78 -5.97
C PRO A 11 -0.54 -0.18 -4.85
N GLY A 12 0.55 -0.84 -4.47
CA GLY A 12 1.49 -0.39 -3.43
C GLY A 12 2.92 -0.31 -3.94
N TYR A 13 3.78 0.37 -3.19
CA TYR A 13 5.20 0.39 -3.48
C TYR A 13 5.82 -1.01 -3.29
N SER A 14 6.44 -1.51 -4.33
CA SER A 14 7.22 -2.76 -4.35
C SER A 14 8.72 -2.48 -4.30
N VAL A 15 9.10 -1.36 -3.69
CA VAL A 15 10.50 -0.97 -3.47
C VAL A 15 10.97 -1.40 -2.09
N THR A 16 12.24 -1.75 -1.97
CA THR A 16 12.87 -1.97 -0.67
C THR A 16 13.28 -0.63 -0.10
N PHE A 17 12.66 -0.23 1.01
CA PHE A 17 13.03 0.97 1.74
C PHE A 17 14.34 0.73 2.49
N VAL A 18 15.18 1.78 2.55
CA VAL A 18 16.45 1.76 3.29
C VAL A 18 16.21 1.54 4.79
N GLU A 19 15.12 2.10 5.32
CA GLU A 19 14.66 1.90 6.68
C GLU A 19 13.38 1.05 6.77
N LYS A 20 13.20 0.38 7.91
CA LYS A 20 11.95 -0.34 8.21
C LYS A 20 10.81 0.66 8.36
N LEU A 21 9.85 0.60 7.43
CA LEU A 21 8.61 1.36 7.56
C LEU A 21 7.79 0.89 8.77
N ARG A 22 7.10 1.85 9.39
CA ARG A 22 6.15 1.55 10.47
C ARG A 22 4.94 0.80 9.90
N ARG A 23 4.33 -0.07 10.71
CA ARG A 23 3.15 -0.86 10.30
C ARG A 23 1.99 0.01 9.78
N CYS A 24 1.87 1.25 10.26
CA CYS A 24 0.86 2.22 9.81
C CYS A 24 1.06 2.75 8.39
N CYS A 25 2.21 2.49 7.76
CA CYS A 25 2.51 2.88 6.38
C CYS A 25 2.15 1.78 5.36
N TYR A 26 1.67 0.63 5.83
CA TYR A 26 1.27 -0.49 4.99
C TYR A 26 -0.24 -0.45 4.77
N CYS A 27 -0.64 -0.68 3.53
CA CYS A 27 -2.04 -0.83 3.17
C CYS A 27 -2.56 -2.17 3.70
N PRO A 28 -3.68 -2.20 4.43
CA PRO A 28 -4.26 -3.45 4.91
C PRO A 28 -4.80 -4.33 3.77
N LEU A 29 -5.10 -3.76 2.60
CA LEU A 29 -5.59 -4.49 1.43
C LEU A 29 -4.44 -5.20 0.69
N CYS A 30 -3.45 -4.44 0.19
CA CYS A 30 -2.36 -5.02 -0.59
C CYS A 30 -1.14 -5.46 0.24
N ARG A 31 -1.13 -5.19 1.56
CA ARG A 31 -0.01 -5.46 2.49
C ARG A 31 1.34 -4.88 2.04
N LEU A 32 1.29 -3.91 1.14
CA LEU A 32 2.44 -3.17 0.62
C LEU A 32 2.47 -1.75 1.21
N PRO A 33 3.65 -1.10 1.22
CA PRO A 33 3.73 0.31 1.52
C PRO A 33 2.82 1.13 0.61
N MET A 34 2.05 2.02 1.23
CA MET A 34 0.97 2.72 0.55
C MET A 34 1.48 3.63 -0.56
N ARG A 35 0.88 3.49 -1.74
CA ARG A 35 1.02 4.44 -2.84
C ARG A 35 -0.19 5.36 -2.80
N ASP A 36 0.06 6.66 -2.69
CA ASP A 36 -0.97 7.70 -2.56
C ASP A 36 -1.98 7.38 -1.44
N PRO A 37 -1.58 7.52 -0.16
CA PRO A 37 -2.43 7.10 0.95
C PRO A 37 -3.65 8.02 1.11
N VAL A 38 -4.84 7.48 0.87
CA VAL A 38 -6.11 8.17 1.11
C VAL A 38 -6.61 7.86 2.52
N LEU A 39 -6.93 8.93 3.28
CA LEU A 39 -7.52 8.81 4.63
C LEU A 39 -9.03 8.71 4.53
N VAL A 40 -9.59 7.59 5.01
CA VAL A 40 -11.03 7.39 5.09
C VAL A 40 -11.56 8.14 6.32
N ARG A 41 -12.13 9.33 6.11
CA ARG A 41 -12.63 10.24 7.17
C ARG A 41 -13.57 9.61 8.22
N PRO A 42 -14.43 8.62 7.91
CA PRO A 42 -15.27 8.02 8.95
C PRO A 42 -14.55 7.04 9.89
N CYS A 43 -13.44 6.42 9.48
CA CYS A 43 -12.76 5.39 10.29
C CYS A 43 -11.28 5.67 10.56
N GLY A 44 -10.70 6.73 9.97
CA GLY A 44 -9.30 7.13 10.17
C GLY A 44 -8.28 6.16 9.58
N HIS A 45 -8.72 5.13 8.85
CA HIS A 45 -7.84 4.18 8.20
C HIS A 45 -7.29 4.78 6.91
N ARG A 46 -6.03 4.44 6.60
CA ARG A 46 -5.39 4.81 5.35
C ARG A 46 -5.43 3.60 4.43
N PHE A 47 -5.56 3.84 3.13
CA PHE A 47 -5.43 2.81 2.08
C PHE A 47 -4.69 3.42 0.88
N CYS A 48 -4.18 2.60 -0.04
CA CYS A 48 -3.74 3.13 -1.34
C CYS A 48 -4.97 3.63 -2.10
N ASP A 49 -4.85 4.75 -2.81
CA ASP A 49 -5.89 5.30 -3.69
C ASP A 49 -6.49 4.22 -4.61
N VAL A 50 -5.62 3.49 -5.33
CA VAL A 50 -6.02 2.39 -6.20
C VAL A 50 -6.76 1.27 -5.45
N CYS A 51 -6.25 0.84 -4.30
CA CYS A 51 -6.90 -0.21 -3.50
C CYS A 51 -8.27 0.22 -2.98
N LEU A 52 -8.42 1.50 -2.64
CA LEU A 52 -9.69 2.04 -2.16
C LEU A 52 -10.69 2.16 -3.32
N GLN A 53 -10.22 2.60 -4.48
CA GLN A 53 -11.03 2.74 -5.69
C GLN A 53 -11.49 1.39 -6.26
N GLU A 54 -10.68 0.33 -6.18
CA GLU A 54 -11.10 -1.03 -6.57
C GLU A 54 -12.11 -1.65 -5.60
N PHE A 55 -12.21 -1.14 -4.36
CA PHE A 55 -13.12 -1.66 -3.34
C PHE A 55 -14.48 -0.95 -3.31
N LEU A 56 -14.56 0.25 -3.90
CA LEU A 56 -15.78 1.07 -4.04
C LEU A 56 -16.55 0.72 -5.31
#